data_AF-A0A8D3AH84-F1
#
_entry.id   AF-A0A8D3AH84-F1
#
_cell.length_a   1.000
_cell.length_b   1.000
_cell.length_c   1.000
_cell.angle_alpha   90.00
_cell.angle_beta   90.00
_cell.angle_gamma   90.00
#
_symmetry.space_group_name_H-M   'P 1'
#
loop_
_entity.id
_entity.type
_entity.pdbx_description
1 polymer ?
#
loop_
_entity_poly.entity_id
_entity_poly.type
_entity_poly.pdbx_seq_one_letter_code
_entity_poly.pdbx_strand_id
1 'polypeptide(L)'
;MAFTFAAFCYMLALLLTAALIFFAIWHLVLPEYLIHFFFCVMFFCAAEWLTLCLNTPLLAYHVWRYMSRPVMSSPGLYDPTTIMNADILAYCQKEGWCKLAFYLLSFFYYLYGYVFILMSCTRIYTGYVHHLVHVQFVMMGEIFSKMKMAWLH
;
A
#
# COMPACT_ATOMS: atom_id res chain seq x y z
N MET A 1 14.12 -13.75 18.96
CA MET A 1 14.74 -12.78 18.02
C MET A 1 13.72 -12.14 17.05
N ALA A 2 12.40 -12.28 17.25
CA ALA A 2 11.39 -11.67 16.36
C ALA A 2 11.33 -10.12 16.43
N PHE A 3 11.78 -9.55 17.56
CA PHE A 3 11.72 -8.12 17.82
C PHE A 3 12.59 -7.27 16.86
N THR A 4 13.77 -7.76 16.47
CA THR A 4 14.67 -7.05 15.54
C THR A 4 14.24 -7.18 14.08
N PHE A 5 13.58 -8.30 13.73
CA PHE A 5 13.12 -8.55 12.36
C PHE A 5 11.96 -7.64 11.97
N ALA A 6 10.98 -7.42 12.86
CA ALA A 6 9.87 -6.50 12.63
C ALA A 6 10.38 -5.06 12.44
N ALA A 7 11.26 -4.57 13.31
CA ALA A 7 11.86 -3.24 13.19
C ALA A 7 12.58 -3.04 11.84
N PHE A 8 13.34 -4.04 11.39
CA PHE A 8 13.99 -4.03 10.08
C PHE A 8 12.97 -3.97 8.93
N CYS A 9 11.89 -4.74 9.00
CA CYS A 9 10.83 -4.73 7.99
C CYS A 9 10.15 -3.36 7.89
N TYR A 10 9.84 -2.70 9.02
CA TYR A 10 9.26 -1.35 9.01
C TYR A 10 10.23 -0.29 8.49
N MET A 11 11.53 -0.38 8.79
CA MET A 11 12.54 0.51 8.22
C MET A 11 12.66 0.34 6.70
N LEU A 12 12.70 -0.91 6.22
CA LEU A 12 12.78 -1.19 4.79
C LEU A 12 11.48 -0.77 4.07
N ALA A 13 10.32 -1.00 4.69
CA ALA A 13 9.02 -0.55 4.17
C ALA A 13 8.94 0.97 4.06
N LEU A 14 9.47 1.74 5.01
CA LEU A 14 9.55 3.21 4.93
C LEU A 14 10.39 3.68 3.73
N LEU A 15 11.55 3.05 3.49
CA LEU A 15 12.41 3.39 2.37
C LEU A 15 11.74 3.03 1.03
N LEU A 16 11.19 1.82 0.94
CA LEU A 16 10.51 1.35 -0.28
C LEU A 16 9.24 2.16 -0.57
N THR A 17 8.48 2.58 0.45
CA THR A 17 7.27 3.40 0.25
C THR A 17 7.62 4.83 -0.18
N ALA A 18 8.72 5.41 0.32
CA ALA A 18 9.23 6.69 -0.20
C ALA A 18 9.63 6.57 -1.68
N ALA A 19 10.29 5.47 -2.07
CA ALA A 19 10.62 5.20 -3.47
C ALA A 19 9.35 4.98 -4.33
N LEU A 20 8.35 4.28 -3.81
CA LEU A 20 7.05 4.09 -4.47
C LEU A 20 6.32 5.42 -4.69
N ILE A 21 6.33 6.34 -3.71
CA ILE A 21 5.73 7.68 -3.87
C ILE A 21 6.42 8.43 -5.01
N PHE A 22 7.75 8.35 -5.12
CA PHE A 22 8.49 8.96 -6.23
C PHE A 22 8.12 8.33 -7.60
N PHE A 23 8.06 7.00 -7.70
CA PHE A 23 7.67 6.32 -8.93
C PHE A 23 6.19 6.52 -9.30
N ALA A 24 5.31 6.68 -8.31
CA ALA A 24 3.89 7.01 -8.52
C ALA A 24 3.73 8.41 -9.13
N ILE A 25 4.56 9.38 -8.72
CA ILE A 25 4.59 10.72 -9.32
C ILE A 25 5.11 10.68 -10.76
N TRP A 26 6.11 9.84 -11.04
CA TRP A 26 6.63 9.60 -12.39
C TRP A 26 5.78 8.66 -13.26
N HIS A 27 4.62 8.23 -12.76
CA HIS A 27 3.64 7.40 -13.46
C HIS A 27 4.21 6.10 -14.06
N LEU A 28 5.21 5.50 -13.39
CA LEU A 28 5.82 4.24 -13.80
C LEU A 28 5.10 3.04 -13.18
N VAL A 29 4.21 2.42 -13.95
CA VAL A 29 3.25 1.43 -13.45
C VAL A 29 3.87 0.04 -13.19
N LEU A 30 4.91 -0.35 -13.94
CA LEU A 30 5.57 -1.66 -13.78
C LEU A 30 6.38 -1.82 -12.48
N PRO A 31 7.34 -0.92 -12.18
CA PRO A 31 8.16 -1.07 -10.97
C PRO A 31 7.32 -0.92 -9.70
N GLU A 32 6.23 -0.14 -9.75
CA GLU A 32 5.29 0.00 -8.64
C GLU A 32 4.72 -1.37 -8.21
N TYR A 33 4.22 -2.16 -9.17
CA TYR A 33 3.61 -3.46 -8.88
C TYR A 33 4.61 -4.46 -8.30
N LEU A 34 5.84 -4.45 -8.82
CA LEU A 34 6.89 -5.35 -8.38
C LEU A 34 7.31 -5.05 -6.93
N ILE A 35 7.53 -3.78 -6.60
CA ILE A 35 7.93 -3.36 -5.25
C ILE A 35 6.77 -3.57 -4.26
N HIS A 36 5.52 -3.29 -4.68
CA HIS A 36 4.33 -3.52 -3.85
C HIS A 36 4.10 -5.02 -3.56
N PHE A 37 4.36 -5.89 -4.53
CA PHE A 37 4.32 -7.34 -4.28
C PHE A 37 5.43 -7.79 -3.33
N PHE A 38 6.66 -7.31 -3.55
CA PHE A 38 7.83 -7.67 -2.74
C PHE A 38 7.66 -7.31 -1.25
N PHE A 39 7.21 -6.09 -0.94
CA PHE A 39 7.05 -5.69 0.46
C PHE A 39 5.87 -6.43 1.14
N CYS A 40 4.81 -6.80 0.41
CA CYS A 40 3.72 -7.63 0.93
C CYS A 40 4.22 -9.03 1.34
N VAL A 41 5.09 -9.66 0.53
CA VAL A 41 5.72 -10.95 0.88
C VAL A 41 6.60 -10.81 2.12
N MET A 42 7.34 -9.70 2.23
CA MET A 42 8.15 -9.42 3.42
C MET A 42 7.29 -9.30 4.69
N PHE A 43 6.16 -8.60 4.65
CA PHE A 43 5.24 -8.49 5.78
C PHE A 43 4.53 -9.80 6.12
N PHE A 44 4.28 -10.65 5.12
CA PHE A 44 3.79 -12.01 5.34
C PHE A 44 4.81 -12.84 6.14
N CYS A 45 6.10 -12.76 5.78
CA CYS A 45 7.18 -13.41 6.54
C CYS A 45 7.35 -12.84 7.95
N ALA A 46 6.99 -11.57 8.18
CA ALA A 46 7.01 -10.93 9.50
C ALA A 46 5.78 -11.25 10.38
N ALA A 47 4.79 -11.98 9.86
CA ALA A 47 3.53 -12.29 10.53
C ALA A 47 2.77 -11.05 11.05
N GLU A 48 2.93 -9.91 10.37
CA GLU A 48 2.30 -8.64 10.71
C GLU A 48 0.93 -8.53 10.01
N TRP A 49 -0.02 -9.36 10.44
CA TRP A 49 -1.32 -9.54 9.78
C TRP A 49 -2.12 -8.25 9.57
N LEU A 50 -2.03 -7.28 10.49
CA LEU A 50 -2.76 -6.02 10.38
C LEU A 50 -2.25 -5.18 9.19
N THR A 51 -0.93 -5.08 9.05
CA THR A 51 -0.30 -4.38 7.92
C THR A 51 -0.62 -5.07 6.60
N LEU A 52 -0.62 -6.40 6.60
CA LEU A 52 -0.97 -7.20 5.43
C LEU A 52 -2.42 -6.93 5.00
N CYS A 53 -3.36 -6.98 5.95
CA CYS A 53 -4.78 -6.71 5.70
C CYS A 53 -5.03 -5.33 5.10
N LEU A 54 -4.31 -4.30 5.57
CA LEU A 54 -4.40 -2.95 5.02
C LEU A 54 -3.95 -2.87 3.56
N ASN A 55 -2.92 -3.63 3.16
CA ASN A 55 -2.36 -3.63 1.82
C ASN A 55 -3.01 -4.65 0.87
N THR A 56 -3.66 -5.70 1.39
CA THR A 56 -4.43 -6.68 0.62
C THR A 56 -5.40 -6.07 -0.40
N PRO A 57 -6.23 -5.05 -0.07
CA PRO A 57 -7.14 -4.49 -1.07
C PRO A 57 -6.41 -3.81 -2.24
N LEU A 58 -5.30 -3.12 -1.97
CA LEU A 58 -4.48 -2.54 -3.02
C LEU A 58 -3.82 -3.64 -3.84
N LEU A 59 -3.24 -4.66 -3.20
CA LEU A 59 -2.65 -5.82 -3.87
C LEU A 59 -3.65 -6.57 -4.76
N ALA A 60 -4.86 -6.81 -4.26
CA ALA A 60 -5.94 -7.43 -5.03
C ALA A 60 -6.34 -6.57 -6.24
N TYR A 61 -6.35 -5.25 -6.09
CA TYR A 61 -6.57 -4.33 -7.20
C TYR A 61 -5.46 -4.45 -8.25
N HIS A 62 -4.18 -4.51 -7.85
CA HIS A 62 -3.05 -4.72 -8.77
C HIS A 62 -3.15 -6.04 -9.54
N VAL A 63 -3.52 -7.14 -8.86
CA VAL A 63 -3.71 -8.45 -9.48
C VAL A 63 -4.91 -8.46 -10.42
N TRP A 64 -6.06 -7.93 -9.99
CA TRP A 64 -7.25 -7.82 -10.83
C TRP A 64 -7.00 -6.95 -12.06
N ARG A 65 -6.29 -5.83 -11.89
CA ARG A 65 -5.88 -4.94 -12.98
C ARG A 65 -4.97 -5.66 -13.96
N TYR A 66 -4.02 -6.48 -13.48
CA TYR A 66 -3.11 -7.27 -14.32
C TYR A 66 -3.86 -8.33 -15.13
N MET A 67 -4.80 -9.05 -14.49
CA MET A 67 -5.60 -10.11 -15.11
C MET A 67 -6.67 -9.56 -16.08
N SER A 68 -7.20 -8.38 -15.82
CA SER A 68 -8.25 -7.75 -16.63
C SER A 68 -7.71 -6.93 -17.81
N ARG A 69 -6.39 -6.93 -18.04
CA ARG A 69 -5.82 -6.31 -19.26
C ARG A 69 -5.98 -7.28 -20.44
N PRO A 70 -6.59 -6.87 -21.57
CA PRO A 70 -6.44 -7.60 -22.82
C PRO A 70 -4.96 -7.57 -23.27
N VAL A 71 -4.51 -8.66 -23.90
CA VAL A 71 -3.11 -8.88 -24.30
C VAL A 71 -2.61 -7.69 -25.15
N MET A 72 -1.69 -6.90 -24.60
CA MET A 72 -1.03 -5.80 -25.35
C MET A 72 0.17 -6.34 -26.12
N SER A 73 0.46 -5.71 -27.27
CA SER A 73 1.54 -6.03 -28.19
C SER A 73 2.94 -6.04 -27.56
N SER A 74 3.09 -5.38 -26.39
CA SER A 74 4.32 -5.39 -25.59
C SER A 74 4.00 -5.29 -24.08
N PRO A 75 4.64 -6.10 -23.22
CA PRO A 75 4.52 -5.96 -21.77
C PRO A 75 4.98 -4.55 -21.34
N GLY A 76 4.08 -3.80 -20.71
CA GLY A 76 4.44 -2.53 -20.06
C GLY A 76 4.51 -1.28 -20.94
N LEU A 77 4.30 -1.39 -22.26
CA LEU A 77 4.18 -0.22 -23.14
C LEU A 77 2.71 -0.05 -23.56
N TYR A 78 2.02 0.90 -22.92
CA TYR A 78 0.73 1.35 -23.40
C TYR A 78 0.95 2.22 -24.64
N ASP A 79 0.19 1.99 -25.70
CA ASP A 79 0.26 2.83 -26.89
C ASP A 79 -0.20 4.28 -26.54
N PRO A 80 0.60 5.31 -26.86
CA PRO A 80 0.35 6.69 -26.42
C PRO A 80 -0.97 7.27 -26.96
N THR A 81 -1.48 6.79 -28.09
CA THR A 81 -2.75 7.28 -28.65
C THR A 81 -3.96 6.82 -27.83
N THR A 82 -3.87 5.62 -27.22
CA THR A 82 -4.92 5.08 -26.36
C THR A 82 -4.96 5.74 -24.98
N ILE A 83 -3.83 6.19 -24.45
CA ILE A 83 -3.74 6.82 -23.13
C ILE A 83 -4.17 8.29 -23.18
N MET A 84 -3.85 8.98 -24.27
CA MET A 84 -4.11 10.41 -24.41
C MET A 84 -5.58 10.74 -24.71
N ASN A 85 -6.45 9.73 -24.86
CA ASN A 85 -7.89 9.95 -24.93
C ASN A 85 -8.39 10.58 -23.62
N ALA A 86 -9.16 11.67 -23.69
CA ALA A 86 -9.53 12.47 -22.52
C ALA A 86 -10.23 11.67 -21.42
N ASP A 87 -11.11 10.74 -21.79
CA ASP A 87 -11.84 9.90 -20.83
C ASP A 87 -10.93 8.89 -20.12
N ILE A 88 -9.96 8.33 -20.85
CA ILE A 88 -8.98 7.36 -20.32
C ILE A 88 -7.97 8.08 -19.43
N LEU A 89 -7.53 9.27 -19.84
CA LEU A 89 -6.63 10.10 -19.05
C LEU A 89 -7.27 10.52 -17.73
N ALA A 90 -8.54 10.95 -17.74
CA ALA A 90 -9.27 11.31 -16.52
C ALA A 90 -9.39 10.13 -15.55
N TYR A 91 -9.66 8.92 -16.07
CA TYR A 91 -9.69 7.69 -15.28
C TYR A 91 -8.32 7.34 -14.70
N CYS A 92 -7.27 7.32 -15.52
CA CYS A 92 -5.89 7.01 -15.12
C CYS A 92 -5.37 8.02 -14.08
N GLN A 93 -5.70 9.29 -14.24
CA GLN A 93 -5.34 10.33 -13.30
C GLN A 93 -6.03 10.06 -11.95
N LYS A 94 -7.35 9.86 -11.91
CA LYS A 94 -8.08 9.52 -10.66
C LYS A 94 -7.52 8.26 -9.98
N GLU A 95 -7.19 7.22 -10.76
CA GLU A 95 -6.55 6.00 -10.27
C GLU A 95 -5.18 6.32 -9.62
N GLY A 96 -4.35 7.15 -10.25
CA GLY A 96 -3.07 7.61 -9.73
C GLY A 96 -3.19 8.42 -8.43
N TRP A 97 -4.13 9.37 -8.36
CA TRP A 97 -4.39 10.17 -7.16
C TRP A 97 -4.83 9.30 -5.97
N CYS A 98 -5.67 8.30 -6.22
CA CYS A 98 -6.13 7.38 -5.18
C CYS A 98 -4.99 6.51 -4.63
N LYS A 99 -4.14 5.97 -5.51
CA LYS A 99 -2.95 5.20 -5.10
C LYS A 99 -1.95 6.05 -4.33
N LEU A 100 -1.70 7.28 -4.78
CA LEU A 100 -0.84 8.22 -4.08
C LEU A 100 -1.34 8.49 -2.67
N ALA A 101 -2.64 8.75 -2.51
CA ALA A 101 -3.26 8.96 -1.20
C ALA A 101 -3.10 7.73 -0.29
N PHE A 102 -3.26 6.52 -0.83
CA PHE A 102 -3.07 5.27 -0.09
C PHE A 102 -1.61 5.06 0.36
N TYR A 103 -0.63 5.32 -0.51
CA TYR A 103 0.79 5.21 -0.17
C TYR A 103 1.21 6.24 0.90
N LEU A 104 0.68 7.45 0.80
CA LEU A 104 0.93 8.50 1.79
C LEU A 104 0.31 8.18 3.15
N LEU A 105 -0.92 7.63 3.18
CA LEU A 105 -1.53 7.16 4.41
C LEU A 105 -0.74 5.99 5.04
N SER A 106 -0.31 5.04 4.20
CA SER A 106 0.50 3.90 4.61
C SER A 106 1.88 4.32 5.13
N PHE A 107 2.46 5.39 4.59
CA PHE A 107 3.73 5.95 5.06
C PHE A 107 3.66 6.40 6.52
N PHE A 108 2.63 7.17 6.89
CA PHE A 108 2.42 7.56 8.30
C PHE A 108 2.17 6.36 9.21
N TYR A 109 1.47 5.35 8.70
CA TYR A 109 1.23 4.11 9.41
C TYR A 109 2.51 3.32 9.69
N TYR A 110 3.41 3.17 8.71
CA TYR A 110 4.70 2.50 8.91
C TYR A 110 5.62 3.28 9.85
N LEU A 111 5.55 4.62 9.82
CA LEU A 111 6.29 5.47 10.76
C LEU A 111 5.78 5.23 12.19
N TYR A 112 4.46 5.18 12.39
CA TYR A 112 3.87 4.84 13.68
C TYR A 112 4.28 3.45 14.17
N GLY A 113 4.22 2.44 13.31
CA GLY A 113 4.65 1.07 13.63
C GLY A 113 6.13 1.00 14.05
N TYR A 114 7.01 1.70 13.35
CA TYR A 114 8.43 1.79 13.70
C TYR A 114 8.65 2.43 15.08
N VAL A 115 8.05 3.59 15.34
CA VAL A 115 8.16 4.29 16.63
C VAL A 115 7.58 3.44 17.77
N PHE A 116 6.46 2.75 17.53
CA PHE A 116 5.83 1.88 18.51
C PHE A 116 6.72 0.69 18.89
N ILE A 117 7.37 0.05 17.92
CA ILE A 117 8.32 -1.03 18.18
C ILE A 117 9.53 -0.50 18.96
N LEU A 118 10.11 0.64 18.55
CA LEU A 118 11.22 1.25 19.29
C LEU A 118 10.86 1.53 20.76
N MET A 119 9.67 2.07 21.01
CA MET A 119 9.19 2.37 22.36
C MET A 119 8.83 1.13 23.17
N SER A 120 8.39 0.05 22.50
CA SER A 120 8.13 -1.25 23.12
C SER A 120 9.42 -1.99 23.49
N CYS A 121 10.55 -1.72 22.81
CA CYS A 121 11.88 -2.18 23.21
C CYS A 121 12.21 -1.72 24.63
N THR A 122 11.81 -0.49 24.96
CA THR A 122 12.03 0.19 26.24
C THR A 122 11.00 -0.26 27.29
N ARG A 123 10.94 -1.57 27.59
CA ARG A 123 10.38 -2.27 28.78
C ARG A 123 9.01 -1.87 29.41
N ILE A 124 8.27 -0.86 28.96
CA ILE A 124 7.18 -0.25 29.75
C ILE A 124 5.76 -0.41 29.13
N TYR A 125 5.58 -0.78 27.85
CA TYR A 125 4.27 -0.60 27.17
C TYR A 125 3.55 -1.86 26.65
N THR A 126 3.79 -3.05 27.21
CA THR A 126 3.13 -4.30 26.77
C THR A 126 1.60 -4.30 26.92
N GLY A 127 1.02 -3.48 27.81
CA GLY A 127 -0.42 -3.48 28.10
C GLY A 127 -1.31 -2.70 27.12
N TYR A 128 -0.75 -1.79 26.32
CA TYR A 128 -1.54 -0.91 25.43
C TYR A 128 -1.77 -1.47 24.02
N VAL A 129 -1.09 -2.58 23.68
CA VAL A 129 -1.08 -3.21 22.34
C VAL A 129 -2.48 -3.70 21.91
N HIS A 130 -3.24 -4.30 22.82
CA HIS A 130 -4.50 -4.97 22.44
C HIS A 130 -5.67 -3.99 22.21
N HIS A 131 -5.69 -2.86 22.94
CA HIS A 131 -6.76 -1.87 22.84
C HIS A 131 -6.64 -1.00 21.58
N LEU A 132 -5.41 -0.69 21.14
CA LEU A 132 -5.16 0.09 19.93
C LEU A 132 -5.41 -0.71 18.63
N VAL A 133 -5.13 -2.01 18.63
CA VAL A 133 -5.46 -2.91 17.49
C VAL A 133 -6.97 -2.94 17.21
N HIS A 134 -7.80 -2.89 18.26
CA HIS A 134 -9.26 -2.84 18.13
C HIS A 134 -9.77 -1.51 17.54
N VAL A 135 -9.21 -0.37 17.99
CA VAL A 135 -9.55 0.96 17.44
C VAL A 135 -9.15 1.10 15.97
N GLN A 136 -8.06 0.47 15.56
CA GLN A 136 -7.59 0.48 14.18
C GLN A 136 -8.48 -0.34 13.22
N PHE A 137 -9.07 -1.45 13.72
CA PHE A 137 -10.03 -2.27 12.97
C PHE A 137 -11.33 -1.49 12.66
N VAL A 138 -11.78 -0.64 13.60
CA VAL A 138 -12.96 0.22 13.43
C VAL A 138 -12.72 1.33 12.40
N MET A 139 -11.55 2.00 12.44
CA MET A 139 -11.19 3.02 11.46
C MET A 139 -11.03 2.45 10.03
N MET A 140 -10.59 1.19 9.91
CA MET A 140 -10.46 0.53 8.61
C MET A 140 -11.82 0.24 7.95
N GLY A 141 -12.84 -0.13 8.73
CA GLY A 141 -14.21 -0.30 8.23
C GLY A 141 -14.80 0.98 7.64
N GLU A 142 -14.51 2.13 8.25
CA GLU A 142 -14.95 3.45 7.80
C GLU A 142 -14.28 3.89 6.49
N ILE A 143 -12.97 3.68 6.36
CA ILE A 143 -12.21 4.05 5.14
C ILE A 143 -12.63 3.17 3.96
N PHE A 144 -12.81 1.86 4.17
CA PHE A 144 -13.24 0.95 3.11
C PHE A 144 -14.67 1.24 2.65
N SER A 145 -15.55 1.62 3.59
CA SER A 145 -16.91 2.08 3.29
C SER A 145 -16.91 3.37 2.45
N LYS A 146 -16.07 4.35 2.80
CA LYS A 146 -15.95 5.61 2.05
C LYS A 146 -15.27 5.44 0.68
N MET A 147 -14.31 4.52 0.54
CA MET A 147 -13.71 4.19 -0.77
C MET A 147 -14.68 3.45 -1.69
N LYS A 148 -15.54 2.57 -1.16
CA LYS A 148 -16.61 1.92 -1.94
C LYS A 148 -17.61 2.95 -2.49
N MET A 149 -17.89 4.01 -1.73
CA MET A 149 -18.76 5.12 -2.16
C MET A 149 -18.11 6.00 -3.24
N ALA A 150 -16.78 6.09 -3.29
CA ALA A 150 -16.04 6.81 -4.34
C ALA A 150 -15.94 6.05 -5.68
N TRP A 151 -16.35 4.78 -5.71
CA TRP A 151 -16.34 3.91 -6.90
C TRP A 151 -17.73 3.64 -7.50
N LEU A 152 -18.79 4.16 -6.87
CA LEU A 152 -20.19 3.94 -7.27
C LEU A 152 -20.84 5.17 -7.95
N HIS A 153 -20.05 6.16 -8.34
CA HIS A 153 -20.47 7.36 -9.06
C HIS A 153 -19.38 7.80 -10.04
#